data_AF-A0AB73Q3F1-F1
#
_entry.id   AF-A0AB73Q3F1-F1
#
_cell.length_a   1.000
_cell.length_b   1.000
_cell.length_c   1.000
_cell.angle_alpha   90.00
_cell.angle_beta   90.00
_cell.angle_gamma   90.00
#
_symmetry.space_group_name_H-M   'P 1'
#
loop_
_entity.id
_entity.type
_entity.pdbx_description
1 polymer ?
#
loop_
_entity_poly.entity_id
_entity_poly.type
_entity_poly.pdbx_seq_one_letter_code
_entity_poly.pdbx_strand_id
1 'polypeptide(L)'
;MADDKTTESKDDKRPPLQAVAPDNKTPQFDQSLILKRMIDPVSGFYCLACTPDNGVTWLPQFTTMGKVYRKEDAENFVPILQEWPIEKLKFKSPDGTAFYLSVSNDGQPVFTKVGDSQ
;
A
#
# COMPACT_ATOMS: atom_id res chain seq x y z
N MET A 1 -14.71 -56.01 3.36
CA MET A 1 -13.80 -55.32 2.44
C MET A 1 -14.44 -53.98 2.14
N ALA A 2 -13.77 -52.91 2.55
CA ALA A 2 -14.23 -51.53 2.36
C ALA A 2 -13.64 -51.04 1.05
N ASP A 3 -14.50 -50.70 0.08
CA ASP A 3 -14.09 -50.00 -1.13
C ASP A 3 -14.70 -48.60 -1.10
N ASP A 4 -13.80 -47.65 -0.92
CA ASP A 4 -13.94 -46.21 -1.07
C ASP A 4 -14.51 -45.87 -2.46
N LYS A 5 -15.62 -45.13 -2.47
CA LYS A 5 -16.07 -44.38 -3.64
C LYS A 5 -16.38 -42.95 -3.23
N THR A 6 -15.32 -42.15 -3.18
CA THR A 6 -15.40 -40.74 -3.51
C THR A 6 -16.17 -40.57 -4.83
N THR A 7 -17.35 -39.93 -4.77
CA THR A 7 -17.97 -39.36 -5.98
C THR A 7 -18.52 -37.99 -5.61
N GLU A 8 -17.86 -36.99 -6.17
CA GLU A 8 -18.06 -35.56 -5.98
C GLU A 8 -19.52 -35.14 -6.22
N SER A 9 -20.02 -34.21 -5.41
CA SER A 9 -21.32 -33.58 -5.62
C SER A 9 -21.32 -32.80 -6.94
N LYS A 10 -22.12 -33.26 -7.89
CA LYS A 10 -22.57 -32.48 -9.05
C LYS A 10 -23.43 -31.33 -8.55
N ASP A 11 -22.98 -30.10 -8.81
CA ASP A 11 -23.75 -28.88 -9.12
C ASP A 11 -23.02 -27.63 -8.60
N ASP A 12 -21.92 -27.27 -9.24
CA ASP A 12 -21.41 -25.89 -9.21
C ASP A 12 -21.50 -25.32 -10.63
N LYS A 13 -22.73 -25.10 -11.10
CA LYS A 13 -23.01 -24.40 -12.36
C LYS A 13 -22.80 -22.89 -12.20
N ARG A 14 -21.61 -22.48 -11.75
CA ARG A 14 -21.18 -21.12 -12.01
C ARG A 14 -20.91 -21.03 -13.51
N PRO A 15 -21.59 -20.14 -14.26
CA PRO A 15 -21.31 -19.99 -15.67
C PRO A 15 -19.82 -19.68 -15.86
N PRO A 16 -19.19 -20.19 -16.92
CA PRO A 16 -17.79 -19.89 -17.19
C PRO A 16 -17.60 -18.38 -17.25
N LEU A 17 -16.57 -17.86 -16.58
CA LEU A 17 -16.17 -16.46 -16.65
C LEU A 17 -15.92 -16.12 -18.13
N GLN A 18 -16.89 -15.50 -18.76
CA GLN A 18 -16.78 -15.04 -20.13
C GLN A 18 -15.99 -13.74 -20.08
N ALA A 19 -14.77 -13.75 -20.65
CA ALA A 19 -13.99 -12.53 -20.83
C ALA A 19 -14.71 -11.65 -21.86
N VAL A 20 -15.54 -10.73 -21.37
CA VAL A 20 -16.16 -9.71 -22.22
C VAL A 20 -15.13 -8.61 -22.44
N ALA A 21 -14.86 -8.28 -23.71
CA ALA A 21 -13.99 -7.16 -24.03
C ALA A 21 -14.63 -5.89 -23.42
N PRO A 22 -13.89 -5.15 -22.59
CA PRO A 22 -14.47 -4.04 -21.85
C PRO A 22 -14.89 -2.91 -22.79
N ASP A 23 -16.08 -2.37 -22.56
CA ASP A 23 -16.61 -1.21 -23.26
C ASP A 23 -16.52 0.06 -22.40
N ASN A 24 -16.81 1.22 -22.99
CA ASN A 24 -16.74 2.53 -22.30
C ASN A 24 -17.76 2.69 -21.16
N LYS A 25 -18.59 1.69 -20.89
CA LYS A 25 -19.55 1.64 -19.76
C LYS A 25 -19.10 0.71 -18.65
N THR A 26 -18.01 -0.04 -18.87
CA THR A 26 -17.40 -0.91 -17.88
C THR A 26 -16.64 -0.03 -16.88
N PRO A 27 -17.05 0.05 -15.59
CA PRO A 27 -16.48 0.98 -14.61
C PRO A 27 -14.96 0.87 -14.47
N GLN A 28 -14.39 -0.29 -14.79
CA GLN A 28 -12.95 -0.56 -14.70
C GLN A 28 -12.07 0.27 -15.67
N PHE A 29 -12.67 1.00 -16.63
CA PHE A 29 -11.94 1.78 -17.65
C PHE A 29 -12.11 3.31 -17.52
N ASP A 30 -12.80 3.80 -16.49
CA ASP A 30 -12.82 5.24 -16.24
C ASP A 30 -11.41 5.69 -15.79
N GLN A 31 -10.68 6.34 -16.70
CA GLN A 31 -9.35 6.88 -16.43
C GLN A 31 -9.37 7.94 -15.32
N SER A 32 -10.54 8.48 -14.97
CA SER A 32 -10.71 9.37 -13.83
C SER A 32 -10.58 8.66 -12.47
N LEU A 33 -10.53 7.32 -12.42
CA LEU A 33 -10.42 6.54 -11.18
C LEU A 33 -9.03 6.55 -10.54
N ILE A 34 -8.00 6.97 -11.30
CA ILE A 34 -6.62 7.04 -10.83
C ILE A 34 -6.18 8.50 -10.79
N LEU A 35 -5.62 8.92 -9.66
CA LEU A 35 -5.07 10.27 -9.46
C LEU A 35 -6.05 11.40 -9.82
N LYS A 36 -7.32 11.24 -9.42
CA LYS A 36 -8.34 12.27 -9.57
C LYS A 36 -8.03 13.45 -8.67
N ARG A 37 -8.13 14.66 -9.21
CA ARG A 37 -8.04 15.90 -8.43
C ARG A 37 -9.27 16.04 -7.56
N MET A 38 -9.06 16.15 -6.26
CA MET A 38 -10.11 16.31 -5.26
C MET A 38 -9.67 17.28 -4.16
N ILE A 39 -10.60 17.67 -3.29
CA ILE A 39 -10.29 18.30 -2.02
C ILE A 39 -10.25 17.21 -0.96
N ASP A 40 -9.13 17.10 -0.24
CA ASP A 40 -9.01 16.20 0.90
C ASP A 40 -9.96 16.68 2.01
N PRO A 41 -10.94 15.86 2.44
CA PRO A 41 -11.91 16.26 3.44
C PRO A 41 -11.31 16.51 4.83
N VAL A 42 -10.09 16.01 5.10
CA VAL A 42 -9.42 16.21 6.39
C VAL A 42 -8.65 17.53 6.41
N SER A 43 -7.82 17.77 5.40
CA SER A 43 -6.95 18.95 5.37
C SER A 43 -7.55 20.17 4.65
N GLY A 44 -8.57 19.98 3.81
CA GLY A 44 -9.19 21.04 3.00
C GLY A 44 -8.35 21.49 1.79
N PHE A 45 -7.21 20.85 1.52
CA PHE A 45 -6.33 21.16 0.38
C PHE A 45 -6.56 20.21 -0.80
N TYR A 46 -6.06 20.60 -1.97
CA TYR A 46 -6.06 19.73 -3.15
C TYR A 46 -5.23 18.46 -2.92
N CYS A 47 -5.77 17.33 -3.37
CA CYS A 47 -5.11 16.03 -3.40
C CYS A 47 -5.30 15.33 -4.74
N LEU A 48 -4.48 14.31 -4.98
CA LEU A 48 -4.70 13.31 -6.02
C LEU A 48 -5.14 12.02 -5.34
N ALA A 49 -6.35 11.54 -5.66
CA ALA A 49 -6.94 10.36 -5.05
C ALA A 49 -7.11 9.22 -6.06
N CYS A 50 -7.02 7.98 -5.58
CA CYS A 50 -7.36 6.79 -6.34
C CYS A 50 -8.51 6.06 -5.65
N THR A 51 -9.23 5.24 -6.42
CA THR A 51 -10.28 4.38 -5.88
C THR A 51 -9.94 2.90 -6.09
N PRO A 52 -9.88 2.09 -5.02
CA PRO A 52 -9.64 0.65 -5.12
C PRO A 52 -10.88 -0.15 -5.54
N ASP A 53 -12.06 0.48 -5.48
CA ASP A 53 -13.38 -0.13 -5.61
C ASP A 53 -14.21 0.53 -6.72
N ASN A 54 -13.55 1.00 -7.78
CA ASN A 54 -14.15 1.56 -8.99
C ASN A 54 -15.12 2.74 -8.76
N GLY A 55 -14.75 3.66 -7.87
CA GLY A 55 -15.40 4.95 -7.68
C GLY A 55 -16.22 5.08 -6.41
N VAL A 56 -16.31 4.03 -5.59
CA VAL A 56 -17.09 4.04 -4.34
C VAL A 56 -16.33 4.76 -3.23
N THR A 57 -15.05 4.42 -3.03
CA THR A 57 -14.17 5.01 -2.03
C THR A 57 -13.01 5.74 -2.70
N TRP A 58 -12.78 6.99 -2.30
CA TRP A 58 -11.66 7.80 -2.79
C TRP A 58 -10.62 7.95 -1.70
N LEU A 59 -9.40 7.49 -2.00
CA LEU A 59 -8.29 7.48 -1.06
C LEU A 59 -7.20 8.44 -1.56
N PRO A 60 -6.85 9.51 -0.82
CA PRO A 60 -5.76 10.40 -1.17
C PRO A 60 -4.43 9.64 -1.27
N GLN A 61 -3.72 9.84 -2.37
CA GLN A 61 -2.37 9.29 -2.62
C GLN A 61 -1.29 10.36 -2.56
N PHE A 62 -1.62 11.59 -2.99
CA PHE A 62 -0.71 12.74 -2.90
C PHE A 62 -1.44 13.95 -2.34
N THR A 63 -0.78 14.67 -1.45
CA THR A 63 -1.24 15.94 -0.88
C THR A 63 -0.16 17.00 -1.07
N THR A 64 -0.41 18.21 -0.58
CA THR A 64 0.61 19.28 -0.47
C THR A 64 1.82 18.88 0.39
N MET A 65 1.69 17.86 1.24
CA MET A 65 2.78 17.32 2.07
C MET A 65 3.55 16.18 1.40
N GLY A 66 3.15 15.73 0.20
CA GLY A 66 3.78 14.62 -0.52
C GLY A 66 2.92 13.36 -0.58
N LYS A 67 3.57 12.20 -0.79
CA LYS A 67 2.90 10.90 -0.94
C LYS A 67 2.35 10.41 0.40
N VAL A 68 1.09 9.98 0.40
CA VAL A 68 0.43 9.36 1.55
C VAL A 68 0.75 7.87 1.54
N TYR A 69 1.23 7.35 2.68
CA TYR A 69 1.48 5.92 2.87
C TYR A 69 0.48 5.38 3.88
N ARG A 70 -0.24 4.32 3.50
CA ARG A 70 -1.22 3.62 4.34
C ARG A 70 -0.66 2.29 4.80
N LYS A 71 -1.31 1.69 5.79
CA LYS A 71 -0.90 0.39 6.34
C LYS A 71 -0.85 -0.72 5.27
N GLU A 72 -1.77 -0.68 4.32
CA GLU A 72 -1.83 -1.60 3.17
C GLU A 72 -0.63 -1.40 2.21
N ASP A 73 -0.11 -0.17 2.12
CA ASP A 73 1.08 0.13 1.32
C ASP A 73 2.37 -0.43 1.97
N ALA A 74 2.30 -0.90 3.23
CA ALA A 74 3.43 -1.54 3.91
C ALA A 74 3.88 -2.84 3.21
N GLU A 75 2.95 -3.58 2.61
CA GLU A 75 3.25 -4.79 1.83
C GLU A 75 3.99 -4.43 0.52
N ASN A 76 3.67 -3.27 -0.07
CA ASN A 76 4.38 -2.69 -1.21
C ASN A 76 5.67 -1.94 -0.82
N PHE A 77 5.92 -1.75 0.47
CA PHE A 77 7.10 -1.08 0.99
C PHE A 77 8.31 -2.02 1.04
N VAL A 78 8.08 -3.33 1.17
CA VAL A 78 9.13 -4.36 1.18
C VAL A 78 10.07 -4.26 -0.04
N PRO A 79 9.59 -4.21 -1.30
CA PRO A 79 10.49 -4.04 -2.44
C PRO A 79 11.20 -2.67 -2.46
N ILE A 80 10.58 -1.61 -1.96
CA ILE A 80 11.21 -0.28 -1.85
C ILE A 80 12.38 -0.31 -0.84
N LEU A 81 12.22 -1.01 0.29
CA LEU A 81 13.30 -1.23 1.26
C LEU A 81 14.42 -2.12 0.71
N GLN A 82 14.15 -2.95 -0.29
CA GLN A 82 15.14 -3.83 -0.93
C GLN A 82 15.94 -3.12 -2.03
N GLU A 83 15.33 -2.19 -2.76
CA GLU A 83 15.98 -1.50 -3.87
C GLU A 83 16.70 -0.21 -3.45
N TRP A 84 16.23 0.48 -2.41
CA TRP A 84 16.74 1.81 -2.05
C TRP A 84 17.61 1.76 -0.78
N PRO A 85 18.83 2.33 -0.82
CA PRO A 85 19.63 2.46 0.39
C PRO A 85 18.94 3.42 1.36
N ILE A 86 18.64 2.93 2.56
CA ILE A 86 18.05 3.72 3.63
C ILE A 86 19.19 4.24 4.51
N GLU A 87 19.37 5.55 4.53
CA GLU A 87 20.44 6.16 5.32
C GLU A 87 20.22 6.01 6.84
N LYS A 88 18.95 6.13 7.30
CA LYS A 88 18.59 6.01 8.72
C LYS A 88 17.13 5.68 8.95
N LEU A 89 16.87 4.87 9.98
CA LEU A 89 15.53 4.59 10.53
C LEU A 89 15.37 5.28 11.88
N LYS A 90 14.21 5.92 12.13
CA LYS A 90 13.95 6.61 13.40
C LYS A 90 13.04 5.77 14.30
N PHE A 91 13.50 5.47 15.50
CA PHE A 91 12.77 4.73 16.53
C PHE A 91 12.54 5.59 17.77
N LYS A 92 11.53 5.23 18.57
CA LYS A 92 11.22 5.88 19.85
C LYS A 92 11.25 4.80 20.94
N SER A 93 12.02 5.01 21.99
CA SER A 93 12.06 4.15 23.18
C SER A 93 10.83 4.38 24.07
N PRO A 94 10.55 3.48 25.03
CA PRO A 94 9.38 3.60 25.90
C PRO A 94 9.31 4.89 26.73
N ASP A 95 10.46 5.47 27.11
CA ASP A 95 10.57 6.76 27.80
C ASP A 95 10.30 7.97 26.88
N GLY A 96 10.13 7.71 25.59
CA GLY A 96 9.87 8.71 24.57
C GLY A 96 11.09 9.33 23.91
N THR A 97 12.30 8.93 24.31
CA THR A 97 13.53 9.32 23.63
C THR A 97 13.55 8.77 22.21
N ALA A 98 13.99 9.56 21.23
CA ALA A 98 14.09 9.13 19.85
C ALA A 98 15.54 8.80 19.46
N PHE A 99 15.73 7.80 18.61
CA PHE A 99 17.02 7.33 18.12
C PHE A 99 16.98 7.13 16.60
N TYR A 100 18.09 7.42 15.93
CA TYR A 100 18.36 6.96 14.57
C TYR A 100 19.17 5.68 14.61
N LEU A 101 18.75 4.66 13.86
CA LEU A 101 19.56 3.50 13.49
C LEU A 101 20.08 3.73 12.07
N SER A 102 21.39 3.72 11.90
CA SER A 102 22.09 3.78 10.61
C SER A 102 23.22 2.75 10.56
N VAL A 103 23.99 2.74 9.49
CA VAL A 103 25.15 1.86 9.30
C VAL A 103 26.40 2.72 9.10
N SER A 104 27.52 2.35 9.73
CA SER A 104 28.82 3.00 9.53
C SER A 104 29.46 2.57 8.19
N ASN A 105 30.54 3.25 7.78
CA ASN A 105 31.30 2.85 6.58
C ASN A 105 31.89 1.43 6.66
N ASP A 106 32.07 0.90 7.88
CA ASP A 106 32.57 -0.47 8.12
C ASP A 106 31.43 -1.50 8.26
N GLY A 107 30.18 -1.10 7.98
CA GLY A 107 29.02 -2.01 8.02
C GLY A 107 28.45 -2.26 9.42
N GLN A 108 28.87 -1.51 10.44
CA GLN A 108 28.38 -1.70 11.82
C GLN A 108 27.12 -0.86 12.10
N PRO A 109 26.16 -1.36 12.89
CA PRO A 109 25.00 -0.58 13.28
C PRO A 109 25.40 0.59 14.19
N VAL A 110 24.86 1.78 13.93
CA VAL A 110 25.08 2.98 14.74
C VAL A 110 23.74 3.49 15.27
N PHE A 111 23.65 3.65 16.59
CA PHE A 111 22.50 4.25 17.26
C PHE A 111 22.83 5.66 17.69
N THR A 112 22.17 6.66 17.09
CA THR A 112 22.36 8.08 17.43
C THR A 112 21.12 8.60 18.13
N LYS A 113 21.24 9.12 19.34
CA LYS A 113 20.13 9.80 20.02
C LYS A 113 19.76 11.07 19.26
N VAL A 114 18.48 11.29 19.02
CA VAL A 114 17.99 12.46 18.28
C VAL A 114 18.23 13.71 19.13
N GLY A 115 19.00 14.65 18.58
CA GLY A 115 19.38 15.90 19.26
C GLY A 115 20.84 15.92 19.73
N ASP A 116 21.51 14.76 19.76
CA ASP A 116 22.96 14.71 19.85
C ASP A 116 23.48 14.94 18.42
N SER A 117 24.12 16.08 18.17
CA SER A 117 24.68 16.43 16.85
C SER A 117 25.65 15.34 16.37
N GLN A 118 25.65 15.07 15.06
CA GLN A 118 26.78 14.39 14.41
C GLN A 118 27.97 15.32 14.24
#